data_AF-A0A662TF06-F1
#
_entry.id   AF-A0A662TF06-F1
#
_cell.length_a   1.000
_cell.length_b   1.000
_cell.length_c   1.000
_cell.angle_alpha   90.00
_cell.angle_beta   90.00
_cell.angle_gamma   90.00
#
_symmetry.space_group_name_H-M   'P 1'
#
loop_
_entity.id
_entity.type
_entity.pdbx_description
1 polymer ?
#
loop_
_entity_poly.entity_id
_entity_poly.type
_entity_poly.pdbx_seq_one_letter_code
_entity_poly.pdbx_strand_id
1 'polypeptide(L)'
;MDMDILIRLGELTLKSRRSRRRFMNRLIDNIRDALTSNGYKEYEIVNMWSRILVKVDGDDKIFNVLRRVFGIVGFMEVVTRDFDDLNDIVSMGVEIYRDIIRNKVFAVKAKREGKHSFRSIDVNRELGKALTPYAKGVDLKNPDIWVKLEIRGNKVFYYLREFKAYGGLPIGTDGRIISLVSGGFDSAVASWYALKRGAEVHYFHAQLASEEYLKKVLRVVSV
;
A
#
# COMPACT_ATOMS: atom_id res chain seq x y z
N MET A 1 1.02 -14.44 -10.49
CA MET A 1 0.72 -13.33 -9.57
C MET A 1 -0.35 -13.79 -8.62
N ASP A 2 0.09 -14.11 -7.42
CA ASP A 2 -0.68 -14.71 -6.34
C ASP A 2 -1.16 -13.68 -5.30
N MET A 3 -0.55 -12.50 -5.26
CA MET A 3 -0.87 -11.43 -4.33
C MET A 3 -1.29 -10.14 -5.04
N ASP A 4 -2.43 -9.59 -4.61
CA ASP A 4 -2.92 -8.27 -5.01
C ASP A 4 -2.76 -7.28 -3.85
N ILE A 5 -2.13 -6.14 -4.11
CA ILE A 5 -1.83 -5.12 -3.11
C ILE A 5 -2.36 -3.76 -3.58
N LEU A 6 -3.37 -3.25 -2.88
CA LEU A 6 -3.97 -1.95 -3.14
C LEU A 6 -3.24 -0.84 -2.38
N ILE A 7 -2.57 0.05 -3.11
CA ILE A 7 -1.80 1.16 -2.55
C ILE A 7 -2.71 2.34 -2.21
N ARG A 8 -2.61 2.80 -0.96
CA ARG A 8 -3.27 4.01 -0.47
C ARG A 8 -2.34 5.22 -0.60
N LEU A 9 -2.76 6.13 -1.47
CA LEU A 9 -2.08 7.39 -1.73
C LEU A 9 -2.38 8.41 -0.62
N GLY A 10 -1.38 9.24 -0.28
CA GLY A 10 -1.51 10.37 0.64
C GLY A 10 -1.92 11.68 -0.02
N GLU A 11 -1.15 12.72 0.28
CA GLU A 11 -1.32 14.11 -0.18
C GLU A 11 -1.28 14.29 -1.70
N LEU A 12 -0.87 13.26 -2.44
CA LEU A 12 -0.92 13.20 -3.90
C LEU A 12 -2.31 13.49 -4.47
N THR A 13 -3.35 13.14 -3.72
CA THR A 13 -4.74 13.34 -4.12
C THR A 13 -5.18 14.81 -4.10
N LEU A 14 -4.45 15.68 -3.39
CA LEU A 14 -4.75 17.11 -3.22
C LEU A 14 -4.08 18.01 -4.28
N LYS A 15 -3.22 17.45 -5.13
CA LYS A 15 -2.49 18.22 -6.15
C LYS A 15 -3.36 18.50 -7.38
N SER A 16 -3.02 19.58 -8.11
CA SER A 16 -3.62 19.86 -9.43
C SER A 16 -3.49 18.65 -10.37
N ARG A 17 -4.40 18.51 -11.34
CA ARG A 17 -4.44 17.36 -12.26
C ARG A 17 -3.08 17.06 -12.91
N ARG A 18 -2.37 18.09 -13.38
CA ARG A 18 -1.04 17.97 -14.00
C ARG A 18 0.00 17.45 -13.00
N SER A 19 0.08 18.06 -11.82
CA SER A 19 1.02 17.66 -10.77
C SER A 19 0.72 16.25 -10.28
N ARG A 20 -0.56 15.91 -10.06
CA ARG A 20 -0.97 14.56 -9.66
C ARG A 20 -0.51 13.50 -10.67
N ARG A 21 -0.71 13.72 -11.98
CA ARG A 21 -0.23 12.77 -13.01
C ARG A 21 1.28 12.56 -12.93
N ARG A 22 2.06 13.64 -12.80
CA ARG A 22 3.52 13.56 -12.68
C ARG A 22 3.95 12.76 -11.45
N PHE A 23 3.37 13.06 -10.29
CA PHE A 23 3.72 12.36 -9.05
C PHE A 23 3.28 10.90 -9.07
N MET A 24 2.12 10.59 -9.65
CA MET A 24 1.64 9.21 -9.82
C MET A 24 2.59 8.39 -10.68
N ASN A 25 3.02 8.92 -11.82
CA ASN A 25 4.00 8.24 -12.67
C ASN A 25 5.30 7.99 -11.90
N ARG A 26 5.80 9.01 -11.19
CA ARG A 26 7.03 8.87 -10.40
C ARG A 26 6.89 7.86 -9.27
N LEU A 27 5.75 7.79 -8.61
CA LEU A 27 5.47 6.77 -7.59
C LEU A 27 5.46 5.37 -8.19
N ILE A 28 4.83 5.19 -9.36
CA ILE A 28 4.82 3.90 -10.07
C ILE A 28 6.24 3.46 -10.43
N ASP A 29 7.07 4.38 -10.91
CA ASP A 29 8.48 4.09 -11.22
C ASP A 29 9.26 3.73 -9.95
N ASN A 30 9.08 4.47 -8.85
CA ASN A 30 9.72 4.14 -7.57
C ASN A 30 9.26 2.77 -7.00
N ILE A 31 7.99 2.40 -7.19
CA ILE A 31 7.48 1.06 -6.82
C ILE A 31 8.16 0.01 -7.69
N ARG A 32 8.24 0.24 -9.01
CA ARG A 32 8.91 -0.66 -9.96
C ARG A 32 10.36 -0.91 -9.57
N ASP A 33 11.11 0.17 -9.30
CA ASP A 33 12.51 0.11 -8.88
C ASP A 33 12.65 -0.67 -7.57
N ALA A 34 11.80 -0.37 -6.57
CA ALA A 34 11.82 -1.07 -5.29
C ALA A 34 11.55 -2.58 -5.43
N LEU A 35 10.58 -2.98 -6.27
CA LEU A 35 10.28 -4.39 -6.52
C LEU A 35 11.45 -5.09 -7.23
N THR A 36 11.95 -4.51 -8.33
CA THR A 36 13.07 -5.09 -9.10
C THR A 36 14.35 -5.21 -8.26
N SER A 37 14.72 -4.16 -7.52
CA SER A 37 15.93 -4.17 -6.68
C SER A 37 15.85 -5.15 -5.49
N ASN A 38 14.64 -5.59 -5.11
CA ASN A 38 14.44 -6.62 -4.09
C ASN A 38 14.16 -8.01 -4.70
N GLY A 39 14.39 -8.20 -6.00
CA GLY A 39 14.37 -9.51 -6.66
C GLY A 39 13.01 -9.98 -7.19
N TYR A 40 11.96 -9.17 -7.10
CA TYR A 40 10.67 -9.48 -7.71
C TYR A 40 10.74 -9.27 -9.22
N LYS A 41 10.48 -10.32 -10.00
CA LYS A 41 10.59 -10.30 -11.47
C LYS A 41 9.23 -10.27 -12.17
N GLU A 42 8.21 -10.85 -11.55
CA GLU A 42 6.87 -10.97 -12.11
C GLU A 42 5.89 -10.13 -11.32
N TYR A 43 5.60 -8.94 -11.83
CA TYR A 43 4.61 -8.05 -11.25
C TYR A 43 3.92 -7.19 -12.32
N GLU A 44 2.70 -6.76 -12.02
CA GLU A 44 1.90 -5.83 -12.79
C GLU A 44 1.52 -4.65 -11.89
N ILE A 45 1.71 -3.42 -12.38
CA ILE A 45 1.30 -2.21 -11.65
C ILE A 45 0.18 -1.54 -12.45
N VAL A 46 -1.04 -1.61 -11.93
CA VAL A 46 -2.24 -1.04 -12.55
C VAL A 46 -2.57 0.31 -11.91
N ASN A 47 -2.58 1.37 -12.74
CA ASN A 47 -2.97 2.71 -12.30
C ASN A 47 -4.49 2.87 -12.35
N MET A 48 -5.14 2.85 -11.18
CA MET A 48 -6.59 3.01 -11.04
C MET A 48 -7.00 4.46 -10.70
N TRP A 49 -6.36 5.46 -11.32
CA TRP A 49 -6.59 6.91 -11.16
C TRP A 49 -6.30 7.49 -9.76
N SER A 50 -6.95 6.99 -8.72
CA SER A 50 -6.85 7.39 -7.30
C SER A 50 -6.22 6.32 -6.41
N ARG A 51 -5.85 5.19 -7.00
CA ARG A 51 -5.21 4.03 -6.37
C ARG A 51 -4.22 3.43 -7.34
N ILE A 52 -3.27 2.68 -6.80
CA ILE A 52 -2.39 1.81 -7.59
C ILE A 52 -2.67 0.40 -7.09
N LEU A 53 -2.90 -0.54 -7.99
CA LEU A 53 -2.95 -1.96 -7.66
C LEU A 53 -1.64 -2.57 -8.12
N VAL A 54 -0.94 -3.22 -7.21
CA VAL A 54 0.27 -3.99 -7.50
C VAL A 54 -0.14 -5.45 -7.42
N LYS A 55 -0.05 -6.16 -8.54
CA LYS A 55 -0.16 -7.61 -8.57
C LYS A 55 1.24 -8.18 -8.68
N VAL A 56 1.56 -9.21 -7.91
CA VAL A 56 2.92 -9.73 -7.82
C VAL A 56 2.88 -11.20 -7.50
N ASP A 57 3.90 -11.93 -7.96
CA ASP A 57 4.22 -13.26 -7.44
C ASP A 57 5.24 -13.11 -6.31
N GLY A 58 4.82 -13.34 -5.06
CA GLY A 58 5.65 -12.91 -3.93
C GLY A 58 5.34 -13.53 -2.56
N ASP A 59 6.14 -13.11 -1.59
CA ASP A 59 5.99 -13.47 -0.19
C ASP A 59 5.72 -12.21 0.67
N ASP A 60 5.43 -12.43 1.95
CA ASP A 60 5.16 -11.36 2.92
C ASP A 60 6.29 -10.31 3.06
N LYS A 61 7.52 -10.58 2.56
CA LYS A 61 8.61 -9.59 2.61
C LYS A 61 8.33 -8.38 1.73
N ILE A 62 7.45 -8.51 0.73
CA ILE A 62 7.06 -7.41 -0.14
C ILE A 62 6.46 -6.24 0.64
N PHE A 63 5.78 -6.52 1.75
CA PHE A 63 5.21 -5.48 2.61
C PHE A 63 6.30 -4.60 3.23
N ASN A 64 7.48 -5.14 3.54
CA ASN A 64 8.61 -4.35 4.02
C ASN A 64 9.24 -3.53 2.88
N VAL A 65 9.21 -4.03 1.64
CA VAL A 65 9.65 -3.30 0.46
C VAL A 65 8.74 -2.10 0.21
N LEU A 66 7.42 -2.33 0.09
CA LEU A 66 6.44 -1.27 -0.18
C LEU A 66 6.35 -0.25 0.97
N ARG A 67 6.53 -0.67 2.23
CA ARG A 67 6.56 0.24 3.39
C ARG A 67 7.63 1.33 3.25
N ARG A 68 8.76 1.02 2.60
CA ARG A 68 9.91 1.92 2.40
C ARG A 68 9.74 2.89 1.23
N VAL A 69 8.77 2.69 0.35
CA VAL A 69 8.55 3.56 -0.81
C VAL A 69 7.84 4.85 -0.38
N PHE A 70 8.55 5.97 -0.39
CA PHE A 70 7.95 7.27 -0.09
C PHE A 70 6.87 7.66 -1.11
N GLY A 71 5.81 8.30 -0.61
CA GLY A 71 4.57 8.55 -1.36
C GLY A 71 3.46 7.53 -1.05
N ILE A 72 3.80 6.34 -0.55
CA ILE A 72 2.84 5.36 -0.04
C ILE A 72 2.54 5.68 1.43
N VAL A 73 1.27 5.94 1.77
CA VAL A 73 0.84 6.16 3.16
C VAL A 73 0.41 4.86 3.84
N GLY A 74 -0.08 3.93 3.04
CA GLY A 74 -0.39 2.58 3.47
C GLY A 74 -0.76 1.72 2.27
N PHE A 75 -0.98 0.45 2.50
CA PHE A 75 -1.43 -0.47 1.47
C PHE A 75 -2.18 -1.64 2.10
N MET A 76 -3.05 -2.24 1.31
CA MET A 76 -3.90 -3.35 1.74
C MET A 76 -3.58 -4.54 0.86
N GLU A 77 -3.32 -5.68 1.48
CA GLU A 77 -3.41 -6.95 0.76
C GLU A 77 -4.89 -7.25 0.53
N VAL A 78 -5.24 -7.57 -0.70
CA VAL A 78 -6.62 -7.76 -1.13
C VAL A 78 -6.77 -9.02 -1.96
N VAL A 79 -7.98 -9.58 -1.99
CA VAL A 79 -8.41 -10.50 -3.05
C VAL A 79 -9.27 -9.71 -4.02
N THR A 80 -8.86 -9.65 -5.28
CA THR A 80 -9.64 -9.00 -6.34
C THR A 80 -10.47 -10.03 -7.09
N ARG A 81 -11.77 -9.77 -7.25
CA ARG A 81 -12.67 -10.58 -8.07
C ARG A 81 -13.54 -9.69 -8.94
N ASP A 82 -13.90 -10.21 -10.10
CA ASP A 82 -15.02 -9.68 -10.88
C ASP A 82 -16.34 -10.21 -10.29
N PHE A 83 -17.42 -9.46 -10.46
CA PHE A 83 -18.77 -9.87 -10.02
C PHE A 83 -19.81 -9.35 -11.01
N ASP A 84 -20.93 -10.06 -11.12
CA ASP A 84 -22.08 -9.64 -11.92
C ASP A 84 -23.18 -9.04 -11.04
N ASP A 85 -23.43 -9.65 -9.88
CA ASP A 85 -24.45 -9.20 -8.94
C ASP A 85 -24.02 -9.18 -7.47
N LEU A 86 -24.96 -8.86 -6.57
CA LEU A 86 -24.72 -8.82 -5.14
C LEU A 86 -24.46 -10.23 -4.54
N ASN A 87 -25.07 -11.28 -5.08
CA ASN A 87 -24.93 -12.63 -4.57
C ASN A 87 -23.51 -13.15 -4.81
N ASP A 88 -22.91 -12.82 -5.94
CA ASP A 88 -21.49 -13.10 -6.23
C ASP A 88 -20.57 -12.49 -5.18
N ILE A 89 -20.83 -11.22 -4.82
CA ILE A 89 -20.04 -10.52 -3.80
C ILE A 89 -20.19 -11.22 -2.43
N VAL A 90 -21.39 -11.66 -2.10
CA VAL A 90 -21.65 -12.34 -0.83
C VAL A 90 -21.00 -13.72 -0.79
N SER A 91 -21.16 -14.52 -1.84
CA SER A 91 -20.63 -15.89 -1.90
C SER A 91 -19.10 -15.92 -1.81
N MET A 92 -18.42 -15.09 -2.61
CA MET A 92 -16.96 -14.94 -2.57
C MET A 92 -16.50 -14.35 -1.23
N GLY A 93 -17.24 -13.39 -0.66
CA GLY A 93 -16.94 -12.84 0.66
C GLY A 93 -16.99 -13.91 1.75
N VAL A 94 -17.96 -14.83 1.71
CA VAL A 94 -18.04 -15.95 2.66
C VAL A 94 -16.84 -16.89 2.51
N GLU A 95 -16.47 -17.25 1.28
CA GLU A 95 -15.29 -18.09 1.01
C GLU A 95 -14.02 -17.49 1.64
N ILE A 96 -13.82 -16.18 1.49
CA ILE A 96 -12.62 -15.48 1.95
C ILE A 96 -12.61 -15.29 3.47
N TYR A 97 -13.74 -14.91 4.08
CA TYR A 97 -13.74 -14.43 5.47
C TYR A 97 -14.17 -15.45 6.51
N ARG A 98 -14.86 -16.55 6.14
CA ARG A 98 -15.44 -17.49 7.11
C ARG A 98 -14.41 -17.98 8.15
N ASP A 99 -13.19 -18.29 7.71
CA ASP A 99 -12.14 -18.82 8.57
C ASP A 99 -11.42 -17.69 9.33
N ILE A 100 -11.34 -16.49 8.73
CA ILE A 100 -10.72 -15.30 9.32
C ILE A 100 -11.51 -14.79 10.54
N ILE A 101 -12.85 -14.87 10.48
CA ILE A 101 -13.76 -14.37 11.53
C ILE A 101 -14.11 -15.42 12.59
N ARG A 102 -13.59 -16.65 12.45
CA ARG A 102 -13.89 -17.74 13.38
C ARG A 102 -13.58 -17.33 14.82
N ASN A 103 -14.53 -17.55 15.72
CA ASN A 103 -14.48 -17.19 17.14
C ASN A 103 -14.34 -15.67 17.43
N LYS A 104 -14.58 -14.79 16.46
CA LYS A 104 -14.51 -13.32 16.62
C LYS A 104 -15.88 -12.68 16.53
N VAL A 105 -16.04 -11.54 17.20
CA VAL A 105 -17.13 -10.59 16.95
C VAL A 105 -16.73 -9.74 15.74
N PHE A 106 -17.59 -9.63 14.74
CA PHE A 106 -17.25 -8.93 13.49
C PHE A 106 -18.30 -7.88 13.09
N ALA A 107 -17.91 -7.00 12.18
CA ALA A 107 -18.85 -6.19 11.41
C ALA A 107 -18.37 -6.00 9.98
N VAL A 108 -19.32 -5.91 9.05
CA VAL A 108 -19.04 -5.67 7.63
C VAL A 108 -19.03 -4.18 7.33
N LYS A 109 -18.04 -3.75 6.54
CA LYS A 109 -17.91 -2.38 6.04
C LYS A 109 -17.56 -2.37 4.56
N ALA A 110 -18.59 -2.29 3.74
CA ALA A 110 -18.51 -2.12 2.31
C ALA A 110 -18.37 -0.64 1.93
N LYS A 111 -17.47 -0.36 0.99
CA LYS A 111 -17.35 0.92 0.30
C LYS A 111 -17.67 0.72 -1.18
N ARG A 112 -18.39 1.66 -1.79
CA ARG A 112 -18.79 1.57 -3.19
C ARG A 112 -18.40 2.84 -3.93
N GLU A 113 -17.86 2.67 -5.13
CA GLU A 113 -17.55 3.76 -6.06
C GLU A 113 -18.12 3.40 -7.45
N GLY A 114 -19.06 4.20 -7.94
CA GLY A 114 -19.72 3.98 -9.24
C GLY A 114 -21.25 3.87 -9.14
N LYS A 115 -21.88 3.29 -10.17
CA LYS A 115 -23.31 3.02 -10.24
C LYS A 115 -23.55 1.50 -10.18
N HIS A 116 -24.41 1.08 -9.27
CA HIS A 116 -24.76 -0.32 -9.02
C HIS A 116 -26.24 -0.39 -8.65
N SER A 117 -26.86 -1.55 -8.87
CA SER A 117 -28.27 -1.81 -8.50
C SER A 117 -28.49 -1.92 -6.98
N PHE A 118 -27.41 -2.06 -6.20
CA PHE A 118 -27.42 -2.19 -4.75
C PHE A 118 -26.65 -1.06 -4.06
N ARG A 119 -26.92 -0.84 -2.77
CA ARG A 119 -26.23 0.12 -1.91
C ARG A 119 -25.18 -0.60 -1.05
N SER A 120 -24.23 0.15 -0.50
CA SER A 120 -23.24 -0.41 0.43
C SER A 120 -23.88 -1.02 1.68
N ILE A 121 -25.03 -0.48 2.11
CA ILE A 121 -25.78 -1.03 3.24
C ILE A 121 -26.39 -2.41 2.94
N ASP A 122 -26.78 -2.65 1.68
CA ASP A 122 -27.28 -3.96 1.25
C ASP A 122 -26.15 -4.99 1.32
N VAL A 123 -24.95 -4.63 0.84
CA VAL A 123 -23.75 -5.46 0.95
C VAL A 123 -23.42 -5.77 2.42
N ASN A 124 -23.43 -4.75 3.29
CA ASN A 124 -23.18 -4.96 4.73
C ASN A 124 -24.16 -5.93 5.36
N ARG A 125 -25.45 -5.82 5.00
CA ARG A 125 -26.52 -6.67 5.53
C ARG A 125 -26.42 -8.10 5.01
N GLU A 126 -26.33 -8.29 3.69
CA GLU A 126 -26.35 -9.62 3.09
C GLU A 126 -25.07 -10.41 3.41
N LEU A 127 -23.90 -9.79 3.28
CA LEU A 127 -22.64 -10.44 3.65
C LEU A 127 -22.55 -10.67 5.16
N GLY A 128 -23.02 -9.72 5.98
CA GLY A 128 -23.07 -9.87 7.43
C GLY A 128 -23.96 -11.04 7.86
N LYS A 129 -25.15 -11.15 7.26
CA LYS A 129 -26.07 -12.28 7.47
C LYS A 129 -25.43 -13.61 7.08
N ALA A 130 -24.79 -13.67 5.91
CA ALA A 130 -24.16 -14.89 5.41
C ALA A 130 -22.94 -15.33 6.25
N LEU A 131 -22.22 -14.38 6.85
CA LEU A 131 -21.06 -14.65 7.70
C LEU A 131 -21.41 -14.99 9.16
N THR A 132 -22.59 -14.60 9.63
CA THR A 132 -23.01 -14.77 11.04
C THR A 132 -22.86 -16.21 11.56
N PRO A 133 -23.21 -17.27 10.81
CA PRO A 133 -23.04 -18.65 11.28
C PRO A 133 -21.59 -19.08 11.56
N TYR A 134 -20.60 -18.37 11.02
CA TYR A 134 -19.18 -18.71 11.14
C TYR A 134 -18.45 -17.89 12.24
N ALA A 135 -19.14 -16.92 12.85
CA ALA A 135 -18.57 -15.99 13.81
C ALA A 135 -19.07 -16.21 15.24
N LYS A 136 -18.44 -15.55 16.22
CA LYS A 136 -18.91 -15.54 17.61
C LYS A 136 -20.13 -14.61 17.79
N GLY A 137 -20.21 -13.55 16.99
CA GLY A 137 -21.29 -12.57 17.07
C GLY A 137 -21.04 -11.36 16.17
N VAL A 138 -21.95 -10.39 16.21
CA VAL A 138 -21.88 -9.15 15.42
C VAL A 138 -21.95 -7.94 16.35
N ASP A 139 -21.01 -7.01 16.21
CA ASP A 139 -21.03 -5.70 16.89
C ASP A 139 -20.65 -4.60 15.90
N LEU A 140 -21.62 -3.72 15.59
CA LEU A 140 -21.44 -2.65 14.61
C LEU A 140 -20.64 -1.45 15.12
N LYS A 141 -20.34 -1.40 16.43
CA LYS A 141 -19.60 -0.32 17.09
C LYS A 141 -18.16 -0.74 17.37
N ASN A 142 -17.97 -1.86 18.08
CA ASN A 142 -16.66 -2.32 18.57
C ASN A 142 -16.42 -3.80 18.24
N PRO A 143 -16.35 -4.20 16.96
CA PRO A 143 -16.02 -5.57 16.60
C PRO A 143 -14.53 -5.86 16.84
N ASP A 144 -14.20 -7.14 17.10
CA ASP A 144 -12.83 -7.63 17.10
C ASP A 144 -12.19 -7.48 15.70
N ILE A 145 -13.02 -7.64 14.65
CA ILE A 145 -12.58 -7.55 13.26
C ILE A 145 -13.61 -6.85 12.35
N TRP A 146 -13.11 -5.92 11.54
CA TRP A 146 -13.88 -5.34 10.44
C TRP A 146 -13.64 -6.13 9.15
N VAL A 147 -14.70 -6.75 8.64
CA VAL A 147 -14.73 -7.34 7.29
C VAL A 147 -14.91 -6.19 6.30
N LYS A 148 -13.81 -5.78 5.63
CA LYS A 148 -13.81 -4.61 4.74
C LYS A 148 -13.77 -5.06 3.28
N LEU A 149 -14.58 -4.41 2.45
CA LEU A 149 -14.53 -4.61 1.01
C LEU A 149 -14.81 -3.30 0.27
N GLU A 150 -14.19 -3.16 -0.91
CA GLU A 150 -14.41 -2.03 -1.81
C GLU A 150 -14.93 -2.52 -3.15
N ILE A 151 -16.01 -1.92 -3.63
CA ILE A 151 -16.66 -2.26 -4.90
C ILE A 151 -16.46 -1.09 -5.85
N ARG A 152 -15.90 -1.36 -7.03
CA ARG A 152 -15.61 -0.34 -8.04
C ARG A 152 -15.79 -0.89 -9.45
N GLY A 153 -16.72 -0.31 -10.21
CA GLY A 153 -17.13 -0.89 -11.48
C GLY A 153 -17.66 -2.32 -11.27
N ASN A 154 -17.17 -3.28 -12.05
CA ASN A 154 -17.48 -4.70 -11.93
C ASN A 154 -16.46 -5.47 -11.06
N LYS A 155 -15.60 -4.79 -10.31
CA LYS A 155 -14.59 -5.41 -9.44
C LYS A 155 -14.87 -5.18 -7.97
N VAL A 156 -14.61 -6.21 -7.17
CA VAL A 156 -14.62 -6.17 -5.71
C VAL A 156 -13.23 -6.49 -5.17
N PHE A 157 -12.81 -5.73 -4.18
CA PHE A 157 -11.54 -5.86 -3.46
C PHE A 157 -11.85 -6.23 -2.01
N TYR A 158 -11.62 -7.47 -1.62
CA TYR A 158 -11.77 -7.94 -0.24
C TYR A 158 -10.47 -7.72 0.51
N TYR A 159 -10.49 -6.95 1.60
CA TYR A 159 -9.29 -6.59 2.33
C TYR A 159 -8.91 -7.65 3.36
N LEU A 160 -7.70 -8.21 3.23
CA LEU A 160 -7.18 -9.22 4.16
C LEU A 160 -6.37 -8.58 5.29
N ARG A 161 -5.34 -7.81 4.93
CA ARG A 161 -4.41 -7.16 5.85
C ARG A 161 -4.18 -5.71 5.46
N GLU A 162 -4.07 -4.83 6.45
CA GLU A 162 -3.82 -3.40 6.25
C GLU A 162 -2.50 -2.99 6.89
N PHE A 163 -1.64 -2.32 6.12
CA PHE A 163 -0.31 -1.92 6.55
C PHE A 163 -0.12 -0.41 6.42
N LYS A 164 0.57 0.19 7.39
CA LYS A 164 1.05 1.57 7.32
C LYS A 164 2.41 1.62 6.62
N ALA A 165 2.62 2.70 5.88
CA ALA A 165 3.87 3.03 5.21
C ALA A 165 4.39 4.40 5.68
N TYR A 166 5.63 4.74 5.32
CA TYR A 166 6.28 5.96 5.84
C TYR A 166 5.65 7.28 5.33
N GLY A 167 4.82 7.23 4.29
CA GLY A 167 4.19 8.41 3.71
C GLY A 167 5.19 9.26 2.93
N GLY A 168 5.08 10.58 3.06
CA GLY A 168 5.92 11.51 2.32
C GLY A 168 5.53 11.68 0.85
N LEU A 169 6.45 12.17 0.05
CA LEU A 169 6.28 12.38 -1.39
C LEU A 169 7.18 11.42 -2.18
N PRO A 170 6.79 11.00 -3.40
CA PRO A 170 7.63 10.15 -4.23
C PRO A 170 8.99 10.81 -4.50
N ILE A 171 10.08 10.08 -4.29
CA ILE A 171 11.45 10.52 -4.60
C ILE A 171 11.53 11.02 -6.05
N GLY A 172 12.19 12.16 -6.28
CA GLY A 172 12.30 12.82 -7.60
C GLY A 172 11.14 13.75 -7.95
N THR A 173 10.24 14.03 -7.01
CA THR A 173 9.15 15.01 -7.22
C THR A 173 9.47 16.41 -6.72
N ASP A 174 10.50 16.55 -5.88
CA ASP A 174 10.95 17.80 -5.25
C ASP A 174 12.44 18.10 -5.54
N GLY A 175 12.83 17.96 -6.81
CA GLY A 175 14.18 18.30 -7.29
C GLY A 175 15.27 17.31 -6.87
N ARG A 176 16.52 17.72 -7.11
CA ARG A 176 17.75 16.97 -6.80
C ARG A 176 18.60 17.75 -5.83
N ILE A 177 19.18 17.05 -4.85
CA ILE A 177 20.08 17.65 -3.88
C ILE A 177 21.34 16.80 -3.71
N ILE A 178 22.42 17.43 -3.25
CA ILE A 178 23.61 16.74 -2.78
C ILE A 178 23.59 16.74 -1.24
N SER A 179 23.69 15.58 -0.63
CA SER A 179 23.81 15.43 0.82
C SER A 179 25.25 15.10 1.19
N LEU A 180 25.84 15.96 2.02
CA LEU A 180 27.16 15.73 2.59
C LEU A 180 27.05 14.66 3.68
N VAL A 181 27.67 13.50 3.46
CA VAL A 181 27.62 12.38 4.39
C VAL A 181 28.92 12.18 5.13
N SER A 182 28.79 11.93 6.42
CA SER A 182 29.87 11.66 7.35
C SER A 182 29.70 10.27 7.97
N GLY A 183 30.66 9.83 8.79
CA GLY A 183 30.54 8.58 9.55
C GLY A 183 29.55 8.65 10.72
N GLY A 184 28.87 9.79 10.93
CA GLY A 184 27.81 9.96 11.93
C GLY A 184 26.41 9.69 11.36
N PHE A 185 25.43 9.48 12.25
CA PHE A 185 24.05 9.18 11.85
C PHE A 185 23.28 10.41 11.36
N ASP A 186 23.61 11.61 11.85
CA ASP A 186 22.84 12.83 11.61
C ASP A 186 22.69 13.14 10.12
N SER A 187 23.79 13.03 9.35
CA SER A 187 23.77 13.27 7.91
C SER A 187 22.89 12.26 7.16
N ALA A 188 22.84 11.00 7.59
CA ALA A 188 21.97 10.01 6.95
C ALA A 188 20.50 10.19 7.34
N VAL A 189 20.22 10.54 8.60
CA VAL A 189 18.87 10.88 9.05
C VAL A 189 18.36 12.13 8.31
N ALA A 190 19.19 13.16 8.16
CA ALA A 190 18.85 14.34 7.37
C ALA A 190 18.54 13.99 5.90
N SER A 191 19.37 13.13 5.30
CA SER A 191 19.14 12.61 3.94
C SER A 191 17.83 11.84 3.82
N TRP A 192 17.52 11.01 4.81
CA TRP A 192 16.26 10.25 4.86
C TRP A 192 15.04 11.18 4.91
N TYR A 193 15.10 12.26 5.69
CA TYR A 193 14.04 13.28 5.70
C TYR A 193 13.91 14.01 4.37
N ALA A 194 15.01 14.30 3.67
CA ALA A 194 14.97 14.89 2.34
C ALA A 194 14.33 13.95 1.31
N LEU A 195 14.71 12.67 1.31
CA LEU A 195 14.07 11.63 0.49
C LEU A 195 12.56 11.54 0.77
N LYS A 196 12.16 11.58 2.05
CA LYS A 196 10.74 11.57 2.47
C LYS A 196 9.96 12.77 1.92
N ARG A 197 10.62 13.91 1.71
CA ARG A 197 10.01 15.10 1.08
C ARG A 197 9.99 15.04 -0.45
N GLY A 198 10.49 13.94 -1.05
CA GLY A 198 10.45 13.72 -2.49
C GLY A 198 11.67 14.25 -3.23
N ALA A 199 12.72 14.69 -2.52
CA ALA A 199 13.99 15.04 -3.13
C ALA A 199 14.73 13.77 -3.61
N GLU A 200 15.37 13.84 -4.76
CA GLU A 200 16.36 12.85 -5.22
C GLU A 200 17.73 13.23 -4.61
N VAL A 201 18.24 12.37 -3.72
CA VAL A 201 19.46 12.65 -2.94
C VAL A 201 20.65 11.96 -3.58
N HIS A 202 21.66 12.76 -3.94
CA HIS A 202 22.98 12.28 -4.31
C HIS A 202 23.91 12.42 -3.10
N TYR A 203 24.56 11.33 -2.71
CA TYR A 203 25.47 11.35 -1.57
C TYR A 203 26.86 11.80 -1.99
N PHE A 204 27.43 12.77 -1.26
CA PHE A 204 28.80 13.22 -1.44
C PHE A 204 29.58 13.01 -0.14
N HIS A 205 30.70 12.30 -0.25
CA HIS A 205 31.63 12.10 0.83
C HIS A 205 33.00 12.66 0.44
N ALA A 206 33.50 13.63 1.19
CA ALA A 206 34.87 14.09 1.07
C ALA A 206 35.78 13.14 1.86
N GLN A 207 36.47 12.25 1.16
CA GLN A 207 37.44 11.32 1.76
C GLN A 207 38.69 12.09 2.19
N LEU A 208 38.69 12.55 3.44
CA LEU A 208 39.81 13.25 4.07
C LEU A 208 40.49 12.41 5.17
N ALA A 209 40.00 11.19 5.40
CA ALA A 209 40.38 10.32 6.51
C ALA A 209 40.75 8.91 6.04
N SER A 210 40.93 7.97 6.99
CA SER A 210 41.32 6.58 6.72
C SER A 210 40.22 5.77 5.99
N GLU A 211 40.61 4.63 5.41
CA GLU A 211 39.65 3.68 4.80
C GLU A 211 38.63 3.14 5.81
N GLU A 212 39.00 3.04 7.09
CA GLU A 212 38.09 2.64 8.16
C GLU A 212 36.94 3.63 8.32
N TYR A 213 37.21 4.92 8.15
CA TYR A 213 36.18 5.95 8.18
C TYR A 213 35.24 5.84 6.97
N LEU A 214 35.75 5.49 5.79
CA LEU A 214 34.92 5.23 4.61
C LEU A 214 33.95 4.06 4.85
N LYS A 215 34.44 2.97 5.44
CA LYS A 215 33.58 1.82 5.82
C LYS A 215 32.46 2.25 6.77
N LYS A 216 32.75 3.15 7.72
CA LYS A 216 31.75 3.71 8.63
C LYS A 216 30.70 4.53 7.89
N VAL A 217 31.10 5.39 6.95
CA VAL A 217 30.19 6.19 6.11
C VAL A 217 29.29 5.26 5.30
N LEU A 218 29.88 4.30 4.57
CA LEU A 218 29.14 3.34 3.74
C LEU A 218 28.13 2.54 4.56
N ARG A 219 28.49 2.08 5.76
CA ARG A 219 27.55 1.36 6.63
C ARG A 219 26.29 2.18 6.97
N VAL A 220 26.43 3.50 7.08
CA VAL A 220 25.35 4.40 7.48
C VAL A 220 24.46 4.79 6.28
N VAL A 221 25.01 4.83 5.06
CA VAL A 221 24.26 5.22 3.84
C VAL A 221 23.72 4.04 3.01
N SER A 222 24.27 2.84 3.16
CA SER A 222 23.91 1.65 2.37
C SER A 222 22.71 0.85 2.92
N VAL A 223 21.76 1.50 3.60
CA VAL A 223 20.62 0.86 4.28
C VAL A 223 19.33 0.94 3.46
#